data_AF-A0A0F9GPU5-F1
#
_entry.id   AF-A0A0F9GPU5-F1
#
_cell.length_a   1.000
_cell.length_b   1.000
_cell.length_c   1.000
_cell.angle_alpha   90.00
_cell.angle_beta   90.00
_cell.angle_gamma   90.00
#
_symmetry.space_group_name_H-M   'P 1'
#
loop_
_entity.id
_entity.type
_entity.pdbx_description
1 polymer ?
#
loop_
_entity_poly.entity_id
_entity_poly.type
_entity_poly.pdbx_seq_one_letter_code
_entity_poly.pdbx_strand_id
1 'polypeptide(L)'
;MLFQAIDIYKYIPFIIAGVLLGSGVLILKIGLAVAKAESKTNMKWVAGSFFIQYGVTLFITLPMQLDMILAFMSGSYSSYQGPPPSLIAIVVIFSTFIVVNLINTIHKPGIIRSFIIALMILGPIIISSYLVFSNIGNVL
;
A
#
# COMPACT_ATOMS: atom_id res chain seq x y z
N MET A 1 -17.87 1.40 35.81
CA MET A 1 -16.96 0.93 34.74
C MET A 1 -17.61 1.14 33.39
N LEU A 2 -17.82 2.38 32.97
CA LEU A 2 -18.53 2.71 31.74
C LEU A 2 -17.90 3.98 31.17
N PHE A 3 -17.50 3.90 29.90
CA PHE A 3 -16.82 4.94 29.12
C PHE A 3 -15.37 5.22 29.52
N GLN A 4 -14.51 4.22 29.32
CA GLN A 4 -13.14 4.50 28.90
C GLN A 4 -13.26 5.28 27.59
N ALA A 5 -12.98 6.58 27.62
CA ALA A 5 -13.06 7.44 26.45
C ALA A 5 -12.23 6.78 25.34
N ILE A 6 -12.88 6.41 24.24
CA ILE A 6 -12.18 5.96 23.04
C ILE A 6 -11.30 7.14 22.64
N ASP A 7 -10.00 7.01 22.84
CA ASP A 7 -9.03 8.02 22.43
C ASP A 7 -8.95 7.99 20.90
N ILE A 8 -9.92 8.66 20.28
CA ILE A 8 -10.14 8.61 18.84
C ILE A 8 -8.91 9.10 18.07
N TYR A 9 -8.08 9.93 18.71
CA TYR A 9 -6.82 10.43 18.17
C TYR A 9 -5.83 9.32 17.85
N LYS A 10 -5.84 8.22 18.61
CA LYS A 10 -5.02 7.02 18.37
C LYS A 10 -5.41 6.27 17.08
N TYR A 11 -6.65 6.44 16.61
CA TYR A 11 -7.17 5.78 15.40
C TYR A 11 -7.11 6.66 14.14
N ILE A 12 -6.84 7.97 14.28
CA ILE A 12 -6.76 8.91 13.15
C ILE A 12 -5.83 8.40 12.03
N PRO A 13 -4.61 7.86 12.29
CA PRO A 13 -3.73 7.38 11.23
C PRO A 13 -4.35 6.25 10.39
N PHE A 14 -5.12 5.37 11.02
CA PHE A 14 -5.80 4.25 10.36
C PHE A 14 -7.00 4.72 9.53
N ILE A 15 -7.73 5.72 10.02
CA ILE A 15 -8.82 6.37 9.27
C ILE A 15 -8.23 7.05 8.02
N ILE A 16 -7.13 7.80 8.16
CA ILE A 16 -6.44 8.44 7.04
C ILE A 16 -5.94 7.38 6.04
N ALA A 17 -5.33 6.29 6.52
CA ALA A 17 -4.92 5.18 5.67
C ALA A 17 -6.10 4.57 4.90
N GLY A 18 -7.25 4.38 5.55
CA GLY A 18 -8.48 3.92 4.91
C GLY A 18 -8.97 4.86 3.81
N VAL A 19 -8.96 6.18 4.06
CA VAL A 19 -9.32 7.21 3.06
C VAL A 19 -8.33 7.20 1.89
N LEU A 20 -7.03 7.02 2.14
CA LEU A 20 -6.01 6.91 1.10
C LEU A 20 -6.19 5.66 0.24
N LEU A 21 -6.55 4.53 0.83
CA LEU A 21 -6.86 3.32 0.07
C LEU A 21 -8.13 3.50 -0.77
N GLY A 22 -9.17 4.11 -0.20
CA GLY A 22 -10.39 4.45 -0.93
C GLY A 22 -10.15 5.40 -2.10
N SER A 23 -9.34 6.44 -1.91
CA SER A 23 -8.95 7.36 -2.98
C SER A 23 -8.02 6.69 -4.00
N GLY A 24 -7.17 5.74 -3.57
CA GLY A 24 -6.35 4.91 -4.44
C GLY A 24 -7.18 4.11 -5.46
N VAL A 25 -8.34 3.59 -5.08
CA VAL A 25 -9.28 2.95 -6.01
C VAL A 25 -9.77 3.93 -7.08
N LEU A 26 -10.09 5.17 -6.68
CA LEU A 26 -10.52 6.21 -7.61
C LEU A 26 -9.38 6.64 -8.54
N ILE A 27 -8.16 6.77 -8.02
CA ILE A 27 -6.95 7.07 -8.80
C ILE A 27 -6.71 5.97 -9.83
N LEU A 28 -6.84 4.69 -9.45
CA LEU A 28 -6.73 3.58 -10.39
C LEU A 28 -7.78 3.70 -11.50
N LYS A 29 -9.04 4.01 -11.14
CA LYS A 29 -10.11 4.20 -12.13
C LYS A 29 -9.79 5.31 -13.12
N ILE A 30 -9.32 6.45 -12.63
CA ILE A 30 -8.93 7.59 -13.46
C ILE A 30 -7.74 7.21 -14.35
N GLY A 31 -6.72 6.55 -13.78
CA GLY A 31 -5.56 6.07 -14.52
C GLY A 31 -5.93 5.12 -15.66
N LEU A 32 -6.87 4.19 -15.41
CA LEU A 32 -7.38 3.28 -16.42
C LEU A 32 -8.18 4.00 -17.52
N ALA A 33 -8.97 5.01 -17.16
CA ALA A 33 -9.71 5.82 -18.13
C ALA A 33 -8.77 6.63 -19.03
N VAL A 34 -7.76 7.28 -18.45
CA VAL A 34 -6.74 8.03 -19.19
C VAL A 34 -5.91 7.11 -20.09
N ALA A 35 -5.57 5.93 -19.60
CA ALA A 35 -4.81 4.92 -20.35
C ALA A 35 -5.63 4.19 -21.42
N LYS A 36 -6.94 4.45 -21.54
CA LYS A 36 -7.86 3.75 -22.43
C LYS A 36 -7.78 2.22 -22.27
N ALA A 37 -7.91 1.75 -21.03
CA ALA A 37 -7.91 0.31 -20.73
C ALA A 37 -9.08 -0.39 -21.43
N GLU A 38 -8.80 -1.53 -22.05
CA GLU A 38 -9.76 -2.25 -22.90
C GLU A 38 -10.63 -3.24 -22.11
N SER A 39 -10.19 -3.65 -20.91
CA SER A 39 -10.85 -4.72 -20.15
C SER A 39 -11.05 -4.39 -18.68
N LYS A 40 -12.12 -4.96 -18.10
CA LYS A 40 -12.40 -4.99 -16.65
C LYS A 40 -12.31 -3.61 -15.97
N THR A 41 -12.89 -2.57 -16.58
CA THR A 41 -12.86 -1.18 -16.08
C THR A 41 -14.05 -0.83 -15.15
N ASN A 42 -14.99 -1.75 -14.97
CA ASN A 42 -16.11 -1.59 -14.03
C ASN A 42 -15.61 -1.45 -12.59
N MET A 43 -16.28 -0.63 -11.78
CA MET A 43 -15.85 -0.28 -10.41
C MET A 43 -15.55 -1.50 -9.52
N LYS A 44 -16.33 -2.58 -9.65
CA LYS A 44 -16.12 -3.84 -8.92
C LYS A 44 -14.76 -4.47 -9.25
N TRP A 45 -14.37 -4.47 -10.53
CA TRP A 45 -13.08 -4.99 -10.99
C TRP A 45 -11.94 -4.07 -10.60
N VAL A 46 -12.14 -2.74 -10.67
CA VAL A 46 -11.13 -1.75 -10.28
C VAL A 46 -10.83 -1.82 -8.78
N ALA A 47 -11.86 -1.89 -7.93
CA ALA A 47 -11.66 -2.05 -6.49
C ALA A 47 -10.97 -3.39 -6.16
N GLY A 48 -11.43 -4.48 -6.76
CA GLY A 48 -10.82 -5.80 -6.58
C GLY A 48 -9.35 -5.84 -7.00
N SER A 49 -9.02 -5.29 -8.17
CA SER A 49 -7.64 -5.27 -8.65
C SER A 49 -6.74 -4.36 -7.81
N PHE A 50 -7.25 -3.22 -7.33
CA PHE A 50 -6.53 -2.35 -6.40
C PHE A 50 -6.19 -3.09 -5.10
N PHE A 51 -7.14 -3.80 -4.48
CA PHE A 51 -6.86 -4.53 -3.24
C PHE A 51 -5.91 -5.72 -3.45
N ILE A 52 -5.93 -6.36 -4.63
CA ILE A 52 -4.92 -7.37 -5.00
C ILE A 52 -3.54 -6.71 -5.09
N GLN A 53 -3.43 -5.57 -5.78
CA GLN A 53 -2.17 -4.84 -5.92
C GLN A 53 -1.65 -4.40 -4.54
N TYR A 54 -2.51 -3.82 -3.70
CA TYR A 54 -2.19 -3.47 -2.32
C TYR A 54 -1.73 -4.69 -1.51
N GLY A 55 -2.48 -5.80 -1.55
CA GLY A 55 -2.17 -7.01 -0.80
C GLY A 55 -0.84 -7.64 -1.21
N VAL A 56 -0.54 -7.67 -2.51
CA VAL A 56 0.74 -8.17 -3.02
C VAL A 56 1.89 -7.25 -2.62
N THR A 57 1.74 -5.92 -2.75
CA THR A 57 2.76 -4.97 -2.29
C THR A 57 3.00 -5.07 -0.79
N LEU A 58 1.94 -5.22 0.01
CA LEU A 58 2.05 -5.50 1.44
C LEU A 58 2.80 -6.80 1.71
N PHE A 59 2.48 -7.88 0.99
CA PHE A 59 3.13 -9.18 1.19
C PHE A 59 4.63 -9.14 0.90
N ILE A 60 5.04 -8.41 -0.15
CA ILE A 60 6.45 -8.23 -0.49
C ILE A 60 7.18 -7.38 0.58
N THR A 61 6.51 -6.36 1.13
CA THR A 61 7.10 -5.45 2.12
C THR A 61 6.99 -5.94 3.56
N LEU A 62 6.14 -6.93 3.82
CA LEU A 62 5.83 -7.49 5.13
C LEU A 62 7.06 -7.92 5.92
N PRO A 63 8.05 -8.64 5.36
CA PRO A 63 9.26 -9.02 6.10
C PRO A 63 10.01 -7.83 6.69
N MET A 64 10.12 -6.73 5.94
CA MET A 64 10.77 -5.50 6.41
C MET A 64 9.93 -4.78 7.48
N GLN A 65 8.61 -4.80 7.34
CA GLN A 65 7.70 -4.22 8.35
C GLN A 65 7.68 -5.04 9.64
N LEU A 66 7.73 -6.38 9.53
CA LEU A 66 7.82 -7.30 10.67
C LEU A 66 9.10 -7.10 11.47
N ASP A 67 10.23 -6.92 10.79
CA ASP A 67 11.51 -6.63 11.43
C ASP A 67 11.44 -5.36 12.30
N MET A 68 10.83 -4.29 11.78
CA MET A 68 10.56 -3.06 12.54
C MET A 68 9.66 -3.30 13.77
N ILE A 69 8.58 -4.07 13.61
CA ILE A 69 7.66 -4.40 14.71
C ILE A 69 8.37 -5.22 15.79
N LEU A 70 9.18 -6.21 15.40
CA LEU A 70 9.94 -7.05 16.33
C LEU A 70 10.99 -6.23 17.10
N ALA A 71 11.65 -5.28 16.45
CA ALA A 71 12.58 -4.35 17.11
C ALA A 71 11.85 -3.48 18.16
N PHE A 72 10.62 -3.05 17.87
CA PHE A 72 9.77 -2.34 18.82
C PHE A 72 9.39 -3.22 20.02
N MET A 73 8.87 -4.43 19.76
CA MET A 73 8.44 -5.36 20.81
C MET A 73 9.58 -5.84 21.71
N SER A 74 10.80 -5.95 21.17
CA SER A 74 12.00 -6.36 21.92
C SER A 74 12.66 -5.21 22.69
N GLY A 75 12.09 -3.98 22.65
CA GLY A 75 12.68 -2.80 23.28
C GLY A 75 13.98 -2.31 22.62
N SER A 76 14.35 -2.87 21.46
CA SER A 76 15.57 -2.56 20.73
C SER A 76 15.38 -1.51 19.63
N TYR A 77 14.23 -0.83 19.63
CA TYR A 77 13.88 0.17 18.60
C TYR A 77 14.91 1.29 18.47
N SER A 78 15.50 1.74 19.57
CA SER A 78 16.54 2.77 19.58
C SER A 78 17.82 2.37 18.86
N SER A 79 18.04 1.07 18.65
CA SER A 79 19.20 0.50 17.94
C SER A 79 18.83 -0.03 16.56
N TYR A 80 17.57 0.13 16.14
CA TYR A 80 17.08 -0.33 14.85
C TYR A 80 17.59 0.58 13.74
N GLN A 81 18.49 0.07 12.90
CA GLN A 81 19.06 0.82 11.77
C GLN A 81 18.21 0.74 10.49
N GLY A 82 17.10 0.01 10.54
CA GLY A 82 16.26 -0.22 9.37
C GLY A 82 16.87 -1.19 8.36
N PRO A 83 16.09 -1.57 7.32
CA PRO A 83 16.59 -2.39 6.24
C PRO A 83 17.66 -1.63 5.43
N PRO A 84 18.70 -2.32 4.92
CA PRO A 84 19.73 -1.67 4.12
C PRO A 84 19.11 -1.04 2.85
N PRO A 85 19.59 0.15 2.41
CA PRO A 85 19.01 0.86 1.27
C PRO A 85 18.96 0.03 -0.03
N SER A 86 19.93 -0.87 -0.22
CA SER A 86 19.96 -1.80 -1.35
C SER A 86 18.78 -2.77 -1.36
N LEU A 87 18.38 -3.29 -0.21
CA LEU A 87 17.21 -4.16 -0.07
C LEU A 87 15.92 -3.39 -0.38
N ILE A 88 15.81 -2.15 0.13
CA ILE A 88 14.66 -1.27 -0.14
C ILE A 88 14.53 -1.05 -1.65
N ALA A 89 15.62 -0.72 -2.33
CA ALA A 89 15.62 -0.51 -3.78
C ALA A 89 15.15 -1.76 -4.55
N ILE A 90 15.66 -2.94 -4.19
CA ILE A 90 15.25 -4.22 -4.81
C ILE A 90 13.75 -4.45 -4.62
N VAL A 91 13.25 -4.26 -3.40
CA VAL A 91 11.83 -4.43 -3.07
C VAL A 91 10.95 -3.46 -3.84
N VAL A 92 11.34 -2.19 -3.94
CA VAL A 92 10.59 -1.17 -4.71
C VAL A 92 10.55 -1.54 -6.19
N ILE A 93 11.68 -1.92 -6.79
CA ILE A 93 11.76 -2.31 -8.20
C ILE A 93 10.89 -3.55 -8.46
N PHE A 94 11.04 -4.59 -7.63
CA PHE A 94 10.31 -5.85 -7.81
C PHE A 94 8.80 -5.69 -7.58
N SER A 95 8.40 -4.95 -6.53
CA SER A 95 7.01 -4.62 -6.26
C SER A 95 6.39 -3.82 -7.41
N THR A 96 7.09 -2.80 -7.90
CA THR A 96 6.63 -2.01 -9.07
C THR A 96 6.44 -2.90 -10.28
N PHE A 97 7.42 -3.77 -10.58
CA PHE A 97 7.33 -4.71 -11.70
C PHE A 97 6.09 -5.61 -11.59
N ILE A 98 5.81 -6.16 -10.41
CA ILE A 98 4.63 -7.00 -10.18
C ILE A 98 3.33 -6.21 -10.36
N VAL A 99 3.24 -5.02 -9.77
CA VAL A 99 2.04 -4.16 -9.88
C VAL A 99 1.76 -3.79 -11.34
N VAL A 100 2.80 -3.44 -12.11
CA VAL A 100 2.68 -3.15 -13.54
C VAL A 100 2.15 -4.35 -14.32
N ASN A 101 2.69 -5.54 -14.06
CA ASN A 101 2.24 -6.76 -14.71
C ASN A 101 0.80 -7.12 -14.31
N LEU A 102 0.41 -6.93 -13.05
CA LEU A 102 -0.97 -7.14 -12.60
C LEU A 102 -1.95 -6.21 -13.31
N ILE A 103 -1.63 -4.91 -13.41
CA ILE A 103 -2.46 -3.95 -14.16
C ILE A 103 -2.56 -4.36 -15.62
N ASN A 104 -1.44 -4.73 -16.25
CA ASN A 104 -1.41 -5.13 -17.66
C ASN A 104 -2.24 -6.40 -17.91
N THR A 105 -2.13 -7.40 -17.03
CA THR A 105 -2.87 -8.67 -17.15
C THR A 105 -4.37 -8.48 -16.91
N ILE A 106 -4.76 -7.67 -15.92
CA ILE A 106 -6.18 -7.52 -15.54
C ILE A 106 -6.90 -6.58 -16.51
N HIS A 107 -6.32 -5.41 -16.80
CA HIS A 107 -7.01 -4.33 -17.50
C HIS A 107 -6.58 -4.15 -18.96
N LYS A 108 -5.46 -4.77 -19.35
CA LYS A 108 -4.89 -4.71 -20.71
C LYS A 108 -4.66 -3.29 -21.27
N PRO A 109 -4.17 -2.28 -20.52
CA PRO A 109 -3.84 -0.97 -21.09
C PRO A 109 -2.50 -0.95 -21.85
N GLY A 110 -1.70 -2.03 -21.80
CA GLY A 110 -0.34 -2.10 -22.35
C GLY A 110 0.73 -1.74 -21.32
N ILE A 111 1.97 -2.19 -21.52
CA ILE A 111 3.03 -2.15 -20.50
C ILE A 111 3.42 -0.73 -20.07
N ILE A 112 3.60 0.20 -21.02
CA ILE A 112 3.99 1.59 -20.74
C ILE A 112 2.89 2.30 -19.95
N ARG A 113 1.62 2.11 -20.35
CA ARG A 113 0.49 2.73 -19.66
C ARG A 113 0.29 2.10 -18.28
N SER A 114 0.49 0.80 -18.14
CA SER A 114 0.47 0.10 -16.84
C SER A 114 1.54 0.63 -15.89
N PHE A 115 2.72 0.97 -16.41
CA PHE A 115 3.79 1.61 -15.63
C PHE A 115 3.35 2.97 -15.07
N ILE A 116 2.75 3.82 -15.89
CA ILE A 116 2.24 5.13 -15.45
C ILE A 116 1.16 4.95 -14.37
N ILE A 117 0.21 4.04 -14.59
CA ILE A 117 -0.85 3.75 -13.61
C ILE A 117 -0.24 3.25 -12.30
N ALA A 118 0.73 2.33 -12.36
CA ALA A 118 1.41 1.79 -11.18
C ALA A 118 2.05 2.91 -10.34
N LEU A 119 2.75 3.85 -10.97
CA LEU A 119 3.35 4.99 -10.26
C LEU A 119 2.29 5.85 -9.55
N MET A 120 1.11 6.04 -10.16
CA MET A 120 0.02 6.81 -9.56
C MET A 120 -0.57 6.13 -8.31
N ILE A 121 -0.71 4.81 -8.32
CA ILE A 121 -1.33 4.07 -7.21
C ILE A 121 -0.33 3.67 -6.12
N LEU A 122 0.97 3.57 -6.44
CA LEU A 122 1.99 3.22 -5.46
C LEU A 122 2.09 4.27 -4.36
N GLY A 123 1.90 5.55 -4.66
CA GLY A 123 1.88 6.63 -3.67
C GLY A 123 0.88 6.37 -2.53
N PRO A 124 -0.43 6.27 -2.82
CA PRO A 124 -1.44 5.90 -1.83
C PRO A 124 -1.15 4.60 -1.09
N ILE A 125 -0.65 3.57 -1.77
CA ILE A 125 -0.30 2.27 -1.17
C ILE A 125 0.85 2.41 -0.16
N ILE A 126 1.93 3.11 -0.52
CA ILE A 126 3.10 3.28 0.34
C ILE A 126 2.74 4.14 1.56
N ILE A 127 2.05 5.27 1.36
CA ILE A 127 1.70 6.19 2.45
C ILE A 127 0.73 5.53 3.42
N SER A 128 -0.30 4.84 2.93
CA SER A 128 -1.23 4.11 3.80
C SER A 128 -0.52 3.01 4.60
N SER A 129 0.34 2.22 3.95
CA SER A 129 1.13 1.17 4.62
C SER A 129 2.02 1.78 5.72
N TYR A 130 2.74 2.85 5.40
CA TYR A 130 3.59 3.55 6.37
C TYR A 130 2.78 4.05 7.58
N LEU A 131 1.63 4.69 7.36
CA LEU A 131 0.77 5.19 8.45
C LEU A 131 0.28 4.06 9.35
N VAL A 132 -0.14 2.93 8.76
CA VAL A 132 -0.60 1.75 9.52
C VAL A 132 0.53 1.18 10.37
N PHE A 133 1.69 0.88 9.78
CA PHE A 133 2.78 0.19 10.48
C PHE A 133 3.54 1.07 11.46
N SER A 134 3.71 2.37 11.17
CA SER A 134 4.36 3.30 12.11
C SER A 134 3.51 3.57 13.36
N ASN A 135 2.19 3.39 13.28
CA ASN A 135 1.28 3.64 14.40
C ASN A 135 0.71 2.37 15.02
N ILE A 136 1.05 1.18 14.51
CA ILE A 136 0.51 -0.08 15.04
C ILE A 136 0.95 -0.33 16.49
N GLY A 137 2.18 0.04 16.83
CA GLY A 137 2.71 -0.05 18.20
C GLY A 137 2.08 0.94 19.17
N ASN A 138 1.46 2.02 18.68
CA ASN A 138 0.64 2.91 19.51
C ASN A 138 -0.73 2.31 19.80
N VAL A 139 -1.17 1.30 19.01
CA VAL A 139 -2.48 0.68 19.16
C VAL A 139 -2.47 -0.59 20.01
N LEU A 140 -1.46 -1.43 19.80
CA LEU A 140 -1.17 -2.64 20.59
C LEU A 140 -0.74 -2.28 22.01
#